data_AF-A0A2E7PIQ5-F1
#
_entry.id   AF-A0A2E7PIQ5-F1
#
_cell.length_a   1.000
_cell.length_b   1.000
_cell.length_c   1.000
_cell.angle_alpha   90.00
_cell.angle_beta   90.00
_cell.angle_gamma   90.00
#
_symmetry.space_group_name_H-M   'P 1'
#
loop_
_entity.id
_entity.type
_entity.pdbx_description
1 polymer ?
#
loop_
_entity_poly.entity_id
_entity_poly.type
_entity_poly.pdbx_seq_one_letter_code
_entity_poly.pdbx_strand_id
1 'polypeptide(L)' 'MMERAKKWIGQVTELGLLLIALAIVLDILVVGDLPFFGGVVAELITLIDTLGENGIVGLIAVAIILWLFAKRNPG' A
#
# COMPACT_ATOMS: atom_id res chain seq x y z
N MET A 1 7.14 -18.94 18.31
CA MET A 1 7.94 -17.84 17.73
C MET A 1 7.34 -17.34 16.42
N MET A 2 7.15 -18.21 15.41
CA MET A 2 6.57 -17.85 14.11
C MET A 2 5.21 -17.12 14.21
N GLU A 3 4.29 -17.61 15.05
CA GLU A 3 2.97 -16.98 15.25
C GLU A 3 3.06 -15.56 15.85
N ARG A 4 4.05 -15.32 16.73
CA ARG A 4 4.28 -13.97 17.28
C ARG A 4 4.82 -13.03 16.20
N ALA A 5 5.73 -13.51 15.35
CA ALA A 5 6.26 -12.74 14.22
C ALA A 5 5.16 -12.39 13.20
N LYS A 6 4.32 -13.35 12.81
CA LYS A 6 3.17 -13.10 11.91
C LYS A 6 2.21 -12.07 12.49
N LYS A 7 1.88 -12.18 13.78
CA LYS A 7 1.01 -11.21 14.46
C LYS A 7 1.62 -9.81 14.46
N TRP A 8 2.90 -9.69 14.79
CA TRP A 8 3.60 -8.40 14.82
C TRP A 8 3.67 -7.75 13.45
N ILE A 9 4.03 -8.51 12.40
CA ILE A 9 4.03 -8.01 11.02
C ILE A 9 2.63 -7.54 10.62
N GLY A 10 1.60 -8.32 10.93
CA GLY A 10 0.21 -7.94 10.64
C GLY A 10 -0.18 -6.61 11.30
N GLN A 11 0.15 -6.43 12.58
CA GLN A 11 -0.14 -5.20 13.32
C GLN A 11 0.63 -3.99 12.77
N VAL A 12 1.90 -4.15 12.40
CA VAL A 12 2.71 -3.08 11.81
C VAL A 12 2.21 -2.71 10.42
N THR A 13 1.83 -3.70 9.59
CA THR A 13 1.24 -3.44 8.28
C THR A 13 -0.09 -2.71 8.40
N GLU A 14 -0.95 -3.09 9.34
CA GLU A 14 -2.22 -2.41 9.60
C GLU A 14 -2.01 -0.96 10.02
N LEU A 15 -1.08 -0.71 10.94
CA LEU A 15 -0.69 0.64 11.34
C LEU A 15 -0.12 1.44 10.16
N GLY A 16 0.77 0.85 9.36
CA GLY A 16 1.33 1.46 8.17
C GLY A 16 0.25 1.82 7.13
N LEU A 17 -0.75 0.96 6.94
CA LEU A 17 -1.85 1.21 6.02
C LEU A 17 -2.70 2.40 6.47
N LEU A 18 -2.99 2.50 7.77
CA LEU A 18 -3.70 3.65 8.36
C LEU A 18 -2.90 4.95 8.18
N LEU A 19 -1.57 4.89 8.34
CA LEU A 19 -0.69 6.04 8.15
C LEU A 19 -0.61 6.47 6.67
N ILE A 20 -0.61 5.53 5.72
CA ILE A 20 -0.67 5.84 4.28
C ILE A 20 -1.98 6.55 3.94
N ALA A 21 -3.11 6.06 4.46
CA ALA A 21 -4.41 6.70 4.25
C ALA A 21 -4.42 8.14 4.78
N LEU A 22 -3.87 8.36 5.97
CA LEU A 22 -3.72 9.69 6.54
C LEU A 22 -2.80 10.58 5.69
N ALA A 23 -1.66 10.05 5.25
CA ALA A 23 -0.71 10.79 4.42
C ALA A 23 -1.36 11.29 3.13
N ILE A 24 -2.11 10.44 2.42
CA ILE A 24 -2.84 10.81 1.20
C ILE A 24 -3.82 11.96 1.47
N VAL A 25 -4.58 11.90 2.57
CA VAL A 25 -5.53 12.97 2.91
C VAL A 25 -4.79 14.29 3.17
N LEU A 26 -3.69 14.26 3.92
CA LEU A 26 -2.93 15.47 4.23
C LEU A 26 -2.26 16.08 2.99
N ASP A 27 -1.68 15.24 2.12
CA ASP A 27 -1.00 15.63 0.87
C ASP A 27 -1.97 16.32 -0.11
N ILE A 28 -3.25 15.91 -0.12
CA ILE A 28 -4.30 16.54 -0.94
C ILE A 28 -4.76 17.88 -0.35
N LEU A 29 -4.81 18.01 0.98
CA LEU A 29 -5.37 19.19 1.66
C LEU A 29 -4.38 20.35 1.78
N VAL A 30 -3.09 20.06 1.80
CA VAL A 30 -2.04 21.07 2.01
C VAL A 30 -1.47 21.51 0.67
N VAL A 31 -1.32 22.82 0.48
CA VAL A 31 -0.61 23.39 -0.68
C VAL A 31 0.87 23.53 -0.30
N GLY A 32 1.70 22.61 -0.78
CA GLY A 32 3.15 22.58 -0.54
C GLY A 32 3.63 21.28 0.09
N ASP A 33 4.94 21.09 0.18
CA ASP A 33 5.54 19.85 0.68
C ASP A 33 5.34 19.68 2.20
N LEU A 34 4.70 18.57 2.59
CA LEU A 34 4.61 18.16 3.98
C LEU A 34 5.93 17.55 4.45
N PRO A 35 6.57 18.06 5.51
CA PRO A 35 7.71 17.38 6.09
C PRO A 35 7.22 16.02 6.62
N PHE A 36 7.85 14.93 6.16
CA PHE A 36 7.56 13.51 6.47
C PHE A 36 6.46 12.79 5.67
N PHE A 37 5.52 13.50 5.03
CA PHE A 37 4.43 12.87 4.25
C PHE A 37 4.35 13.33 2.80
N GLY A 38 5.18 14.31 2.39
CA GLY A 38 5.15 14.86 1.04
C GLY A 38 5.54 13.82 -0.02
N GLY A 39 4.79 13.80 -1.11
CA GLY A 39 5.08 12.99 -2.30
C GLY A 39 4.29 11.68 -2.39
N VAL A 40 3.66 11.21 -1.31
CA VAL A 40 2.98 9.89 -1.30
C VAL A 40 1.96 9.74 -2.44
N VAL A 41 1.22 10.80 -2.78
CA VAL A 41 0.29 10.78 -3.92
C VAL A 41 1.03 10.74 -5.26
N ALA A 42 2.12 11.48 -5.42
CA ALA A 42 2.93 11.48 -6.63
C ALA A 42 3.66 10.14 -6.86
N GLU A 43 4.21 9.54 -5.80
CA GLU A 43 4.77 8.18 -5.86
C GLU A 43 3.69 7.13 -6.20
N LEU A 44 2.47 7.27 -5.67
CA LEU A 44 1.37 6.38 -6.02
C LEU A 44 0.99 6.50 -7.50
N ILE A 45 0.90 7.71 -8.03
CA ILE A 45 0.64 7.95 -9.47
C ILE A 45 1.74 7.33 -10.32
N THR A 46 3.01 7.53 -9.96
CA THR A 46 4.16 6.95 -10.66
C THR A 46 4.09 5.42 -10.71
N LEU A 47 3.69 4.78 -9.61
CA LEU A 47 3.49 3.34 -9.56
C LEU A 47 2.34 2.91 -10.47
N ILE A 48 1.22 3.63 -10.46
CA ILE A 48 0.06 3.35 -11.33
C ILE A 48 0.44 3.47 -12.81
N ASP A 49 1.18 4.51 -13.19
CA ASP A 49 1.64 4.72 -14.57
C ASP A 49 2.57 3.59 -15.01
N THR A 50 3.51 3.20 -14.16
CA THR A 50 4.41 2.06 -14.42
C THR A 50 3.64 0.75 -14.62
N LEU A 51 2.58 0.54 -13.83
CA LEU A 51 1.70 -0.61 -13.96
C LEU A 51 0.85 -0.53 -15.24
N GLY A 52 0.42 0.66 -15.65
CA GLY A 52 -0.32 0.92 -16.88
C GLY A 52 0.51 0.65 -18.13
N GLU A 53 1.76 1.11 -18.16
CA GLU A 53 2.72 0.84 -19.25
C GLU A 53 3.01 -0.67 -19.38
N ASN A 54 3.07 -1.39 -18.26
CA ASN A 54 3.27 -2.83 -18.21
C ASN A 54 1.95 -3.61 -18.00
N GLY A 55 0.82 -3.10 -18.50
CA GLY A 55 -0.55 -3.48 -18.14
C GLY A 55 -0.83 -4.96 -17.81
N ILE A 56 -0.32 -5.90 -18.63
CA ILE A 56 -0.49 -7.35 -18.41
C ILE A 56 0.29 -7.84 -17.18
N VAL A 57 1.56 -7.42 -17.04
CA VAL A 57 2.41 -7.78 -15.89
C VAL A 57 1.86 -7.16 -14.61
N GLY A 58 1.36 -5.92 -14.69
CA GLY A 58 0.70 -5.25 -13.57
C GLY A 58 -0.55 -6.00 -13.09
N LEU A 59 -1.41 -6.44 -14.02
CA LEU A 59 -2.60 -7.23 -13.69
C LEU A 59 -2.26 -8.58 -13.03
N ILE A 60 -1.21 -9.26 -13.49
CA ILE A 60 -0.75 -10.52 -12.89
C ILE A 60 -0.28 -10.29 -11.45
N ALA A 61 0.49 -9.23 -11.21
CA ALA A 61 0.95 -8.89 -9.86
C ALA A 61 -0.23 -8.61 -8.91
N VAL A 62 -1.22 -7.82 -9.35
CA VAL A 62 -2.44 -7.54 -8.58
C VAL A 62 -3.22 -8.82 -8.29
N ALA A 63 -3.40 -9.70 -9.29
CA ALA A 63 -4.10 -10.97 -9.11
C ALA A 63 -3.43 -11.86 -8.04
N ILE A 64 -2.09 -11.93 -8.03
CA ILE A 64 -1.32 -12.69 -7.03
C ILE A 64 -1.51 -12.09 -5.63
N ILE A 65 -1.47 -10.76 -5.50
CA ILE A 65 -1.68 -10.05 -4.22
C ILE A 65 -3.09 -10.35 -3.69
N LEU A 66 -4.12 -10.18 -4.52
CA LEU A 66 -5.51 -10.45 -4.13
C LEU A 66 -5.71 -11.92 -3.74
N TRP A 67 -5.09 -12.86 -4.48
CA TRP A 67 -5.12 -14.27 -4.14
C TRP A 67 -4.48 -14.57 -2.79
N LEU A 68 -3.33 -13.95 -2.48
CA LEU A 68 -2.65 -14.10 -1.19
C LEU A 68 -3.51 -13.58 -0.02
N PHE A 69 -4.18 -12.43 -0.21
CA PHE A 69 -5.11 -11.88 0.77
C PHE A 69 -6.34 -12.78 0.94
N ALA A 70 -6.94 -13.26 -0.15
CA ALA A 70 -8.09 -14.17 -0.11
C ALA A 70 -7.74 -15.49 0.60
N LYS A 71 -6.53 -16.00 0.39
CA LYS A 71 -6.03 -17.21 1.08
C LYS A 71 -5.76 -17.00 2.57
N ARG A 72 -5.59 -15.75 3.03
CA ARG A 72 -5.41 -15.41 4.45
C ARG A 72 -6.72 -15.50 5.25
N ASN A 73 -7.86 -15.76 4.60
CA ASN A 73 -9.15 -16.00 5.25
C ASN A 73 -9.58 -17.48 5.16
N PRO A 74 -8.90 -18.43 5.82
CA PRO A 74 -9.55 -19.67 6.22
C PRO A 74 -10.48 -19.32 7.39
N GLY A 75 -11.79 -19.50 7.19
CA GLY A 75 -12.72 -19.61 8.31
C GLY A 75 -12.36 -20.78 9.22
#